data_AF-A0A9E5JTN9-F1
#
_entry.id   AF-A0A9E5JTN9-F1
#
_cell.length_a   1.000
_cell.length_b   1.000
_cell.length_c   1.000
_cell.angle_alpha   90.00
_cell.angle_beta   90.00
_cell.angle_gamma   90.00
#
_symmetry.space_group_name_H-M   'P 1'
#
loop_
_entity.id
_entity.type
_entity.pdbx_description
1 polymer ?
#
loop_
_entity_poly.entity_id
_entity_poly.type
_entity_poly.pdbx_seq_one_letter_code
_entity_poly.pdbx_strand_id
1 'polypeptide(L)'
;MELVPLNLAALSEDELLEMFPTPMQAMGALIHARSANARAPHALNAYRAKLRTAENAMRVTLAKVVRDLAEEYPRANMTERRMLAHADERMIAAQDALDTAWLLYEFARDYAKAIAQDIEVLRSINANLRPEHR
;
A
#
# COMPACT_ATOMS: atom_id res chain seq x y z
N MET A 1 2.03 -9.27 -19.86
CA MET A 1 1.15 -8.41 -20.68
C MET A 1 2.05 -7.37 -21.32
N GLU A 2 2.34 -7.50 -22.60
CA GLU A 2 2.95 -6.40 -23.36
C GLU A 2 1.87 -5.34 -23.58
N LEU A 3 2.13 -4.12 -23.10
CA LEU A 3 1.27 -2.97 -23.37
C LEU A 3 1.58 -2.50 -24.79
N VAL A 4 0.79 -2.96 -25.76
CA VAL A 4 0.85 -2.44 -27.12
C VAL A 4 0.22 -1.04 -27.11
N PRO A 5 0.91 -0.01 -27.61
CA PRO A 5 0.34 1.34 -27.66
C PRO A 5 -0.88 1.34 -28.59
N LEU A 6 -1.99 1.87 -28.07
CA LEU A 6 -3.25 1.98 -28.79
C LEU A 6 -3.11 2.98 -29.95
N ASN A 7 -3.21 2.51 -31.20
CA ASN A 7 -3.19 3.37 -32.37
C ASN A 7 -4.60 3.92 -32.67
N LEU A 8 -4.93 5.05 -32.06
CA LEU A 8 -6.23 5.72 -32.23
C LEU A 8 -6.54 6.11 -33.69
N ALA A 9 -5.52 6.33 -34.53
CA ALA A 9 -5.70 6.72 -35.92
C ALA A 9 -6.15 5.57 -36.84
N ALA A 10 -6.07 4.33 -36.36
CA ALA A 10 -6.48 3.14 -37.10
C ALA A 10 -7.90 2.67 -36.74
N LEU A 11 -8.56 3.30 -35.75
CA LEU A 11 -9.89 2.93 -35.29
C LEU A 11 -10.97 3.70 -36.06
N SER A 12 -12.05 3.01 -36.39
CA SER A 12 -13.28 3.61 -36.89
C SER A 12 -14.05 4.33 -35.77
N GLU A 13 -15.00 5.19 -36.15
CA GLU A 13 -15.83 5.93 -35.19
C GLU A 13 -16.66 5.00 -34.29
N ASP A 14 -17.19 3.90 -34.85
CA ASP A 14 -17.94 2.89 -34.11
C ASP A 14 -17.03 2.14 -33.11
N GLU A 15 -15.81 1.78 -33.51
CA GLU A 15 -14.84 1.15 -32.62
C GLU A 15 -14.41 2.10 -31.49
N LEU A 16 -14.30 3.40 -31.76
CA LEU A 16 -14.05 4.42 -30.74
C LEU A 16 -15.24 4.54 -29.77
N LEU A 17 -16.47 4.51 -30.26
CA LEU A 17 -17.69 4.54 -29.44
C LEU A 17 -17.82 3.32 -28.52
N GLU A 18 -17.47 2.12 -29.01
CA GLU A 18 -17.47 0.89 -28.21
C GLU A 18 -16.43 0.90 -27.08
N MET A 19 -15.37 1.69 -27.21
CA MET A 19 -14.37 1.88 -26.16
C MET A 19 -14.84 2.78 -25.01
N PHE A 20 -15.87 3.61 -25.23
CA PHE A 20 -16.40 4.46 -24.17
C PHE A 20 -17.29 3.66 -23.22
N PRO A 21 -17.08 3.77 -21.89
CA PRO A 21 -17.94 3.09 -20.93
C PRO A 21 -19.36 3.66 -21.00
N THR A 22 -20.34 2.77 -21.09
CA THR A 22 -21.76 3.15 -20.98
C THR A 22 -22.04 3.78 -19.61
N PRO A 23 -23.06 4.64 -19.49
CA PRO A 23 -23.43 5.24 -18.20
C PRO A 23 -23.69 4.20 -17.10
N MET A 24 -24.24 3.04 -17.47
CA MET A 24 -24.48 1.94 -16.54
C MET A 24 -23.17 1.30 -16.05
N GLN A 25 -22.19 1.10 -16.94
CA GLN A 25 -20.86 0.64 -16.57
C GLN A 25 -20.14 1.64 -15.67
N ALA A 26 -20.23 2.94 -15.96
CA ALA A 26 -19.65 3.99 -15.13
C ALA A 26 -20.30 4.05 -13.73
N MET A 27 -21.63 3.93 -13.65
CA MET A 27 -22.35 3.87 -12.37
C MET A 27 -22.01 2.60 -11.58
N GLY A 28 -21.96 1.44 -12.23
CA GLY A 28 -21.56 0.18 -11.60
C GLY A 28 -20.14 0.26 -11.03
N ALA A 29 -19.18 0.72 -11.83
CA ALA A 29 -17.80 0.94 -11.40
C ALA A 29 -17.72 1.89 -10.20
N LEU A 30 -18.49 2.99 -10.20
CA LEU A 30 -18.54 3.93 -9.09
C LEU A 30 -19.06 3.29 -7.79
N ILE A 31 -20.09 2.46 -7.87
CA ILE A 31 -20.64 1.74 -6.70
C ILE A 31 -19.60 0.75 -6.15
N HIS A 32 -18.94 -0.01 -7.03
CA HIS A 32 -17.88 -0.92 -6.64
C HIS A 32 -16.70 -0.19 -5.98
N ALA A 33 -16.23 0.91 -6.56
CA ALA A 33 -15.15 1.71 -6.00
C ALA A 33 -15.51 2.28 -4.62
N ARG A 34 -16.74 2.78 -4.43
CA ARG A 34 -17.22 3.25 -3.11
C ARG A 34 -17.28 2.14 -2.07
N SER A 35 -17.76 0.95 -2.46
CA SER A 35 -17.79 -0.22 -1.57
C SER A 35 -16.39 -0.67 -1.15
N ALA A 36 -15.42 -0.64 -2.07
CA ALA A 36 -14.02 -0.91 -1.76
C ALA A 36 -13.44 0.15 -0.81
N ASN A 37 -13.67 1.44 -1.10
CA ASN A 37 -13.18 2.55 -0.29
C ASN A 37 -13.76 2.56 1.15
N ALA A 38 -15.04 2.17 1.31
CA ALA A 38 -15.65 2.06 2.63
C ALA A 38 -14.94 1.06 3.55
N ARG A 39 -14.29 0.04 2.97
CA ARG A 39 -13.52 -0.98 3.71
C ARG A 39 -12.06 -0.57 3.94
N ALA A 40 -11.55 0.41 3.22
CA ALA A 40 -10.15 0.83 3.27
C ALA A 40 -9.69 1.27 4.67
N PRO A 41 -10.44 2.07 5.46
CA PRO A 41 -10.00 2.48 6.79
C PRO A 41 -9.74 1.31 7.74
N HIS A 42 -10.61 0.29 7.71
CA HIS A 42 -10.46 -0.90 8.57
C HIS A 42 -9.22 -1.72 8.16
N ALA A 43 -9.02 -1.94 6.86
CA ALA A 43 -7.85 -2.63 6.34
C ALA A 43 -6.55 -1.87 6.70
N LEU A 44 -6.53 -0.55 6.52
CA LEU A 44 -5.39 0.30 6.90
C LEU A 44 -5.06 0.23 8.39
N ASN A 45 -6.09 0.17 9.25
CA ASN A 45 -5.89 0.00 10.68
C ASN A 45 -5.23 -1.35 11.01
N ALA A 46 -5.58 -2.42 10.30
CA ALA A 46 -4.94 -3.73 10.47
C ALA A 46 -3.45 -3.68 10.09
N TYR A 47 -3.08 -3.03 8.97
CA TYR A 47 -1.68 -2.84 8.59
C TYR A 47 -0.91 -1.96 9.57
N ARG A 48 -1.52 -0.86 10.04
CA ARG A 48 -0.94 0.01 11.07
C ARG A 48 -0.69 -0.75 12.37
N ALA A 49 -1.61 -1.63 12.78
CA ALA A 49 -1.44 -2.47 13.96
C ALA A 49 -0.26 -3.44 13.78
N LYS A 50 -0.14 -4.08 12.61
CA LYS A 50 1.01 -4.95 12.28
C LYS A 50 2.34 -4.20 12.33
N LEU A 51 2.40 -3.00 11.74
CA LEU A 51 3.58 -2.14 11.78
C LEU A 51 3.99 -1.82 13.22
N ARG A 52 3.04 -1.38 14.06
CA ARG A 52 3.31 -1.09 15.48
C ARG A 52 3.79 -2.32 16.26
N THR A 53 3.23 -3.50 15.96
CA THR A 53 3.70 -4.76 16.55
C THR A 53 5.14 -5.07 16.14
N ALA A 54 5.49 -4.88 14.87
CA ALA A 54 6.86 -5.09 14.37
C ALA A 54 7.86 -4.10 14.99
N GLU A 55 7.50 -2.82 15.11
CA GLU A 55 8.31 -1.79 15.78
C GLU A 55 8.60 -2.17 17.24
N ASN A 56 7.57 -2.62 17.97
CA ASN A 56 7.73 -3.05 19.35
C ASN A 56 8.59 -4.32 19.44
N ALA A 57 8.39 -5.28 18.54
CA ALA A 57 9.18 -6.51 18.49
C ALA A 57 10.67 -6.19 18.26
N MET A 58 10.99 -5.32 17.29
CA MET A 58 12.36 -4.87 17.03
C MET A 58 13.01 -4.22 18.26
N ARG A 59 12.30 -3.34 18.97
CA ARG A 59 12.81 -2.71 20.21
C ARG A 59 13.12 -3.73 21.29
N VAL A 60 12.25 -4.71 21.47
CA VAL A 60 12.45 -5.81 22.44
C VAL A 60 13.63 -6.68 22.03
N THR A 61 13.75 -7.01 20.74
CA THR A 61 14.87 -7.78 20.21
C THR A 61 16.19 -7.06 20.44
N LEU A 62 16.27 -5.77 20.11
CA LEU A 62 17.47 -4.96 20.36
C LEU A 62 17.88 -5.01 21.84
N ALA A 63 16.92 -4.84 22.76
CA ALA A 63 17.20 -4.88 24.20
C ALA A 63 17.68 -6.26 24.68
N LYS A 64 17.22 -7.35 24.06
CA LYS A 64 17.70 -8.72 24.36
C LYS A 64 19.10 -8.94 23.82
N VAL A 65 19.32 -8.65 22.53
CA VAL A 65 20.62 -8.80 21.87
C VAL A 65 21.70 -7.99 22.60
N VAL A 66 21.43 -6.73 22.94
CA VAL A 66 22.37 -5.87 23.67
C VAL A 66 22.68 -6.39 25.07
N ARG A 67 21.72 -7.05 25.72
CA ARG A 67 21.93 -7.69 27.02
C ARG A 67 22.86 -8.89 26.89
N ASP A 68 22.61 -9.75 25.92
CA ASP A 68 23.44 -10.94 25.66
C ASP A 68 24.88 -10.50 25.29
N LEU A 69 25.03 -9.46 24.45
CA LEU A 69 26.32 -8.87 24.11
C LEU A 69 27.05 -8.22 25.31
N ALA A 70 26.33 -7.92 26.41
CA ALA A 70 26.98 -7.42 27.62
C ALA A 70 27.76 -8.52 28.35
N GLU A 71 27.31 -9.77 28.25
CA GLU A 71 27.99 -10.93 28.80
C GLU A 71 29.20 -11.31 27.94
N GLU A 72 29.07 -11.25 26.62
CA GLU A 72 30.14 -11.58 25.66
C GLU A 72 31.22 -10.49 25.59
N TYR A 73 30.82 -9.21 25.63
CA TYR A 73 31.72 -8.06 25.54
C TYR A 73 31.63 -7.15 26.77
N PRO A 74 32.14 -7.59 27.95
CA PRO A 74 31.98 -6.88 29.21
C PRO A 74 32.69 -5.51 29.23
N ARG A 75 33.74 -5.34 28.42
CA ARG A 75 34.49 -4.07 28.29
C ARG A 75 33.89 -3.09 27.28
N ALA A 76 33.02 -3.55 26.39
CA ALA A 76 32.38 -2.68 25.41
C ALA A 76 31.36 -1.77 26.09
N ASN A 77 31.28 -0.51 25.65
CA ASN A 77 30.25 0.40 26.15
C ASN A 77 28.87 0.09 25.52
N MET A 78 27.81 0.69 26.06
CA MET A 78 26.44 0.45 25.58
C MET A 78 26.26 0.80 24.10
N THR A 79 26.95 1.83 23.60
CA THR A 79 26.86 2.27 22.21
C THR A 79 27.50 1.26 21.27
N GLU A 80 28.70 0.77 21.59
CA GLU A 80 29.40 -0.27 20.83
C GLU A 80 28.57 -1.55 20.75
N ARG A 81 27.94 -1.97 21.86
CA ARG A 81 27.05 -3.14 21.87
C ARG A 81 25.82 -2.94 20.99
N ARG A 82 25.25 -1.73 20.92
CA ARG A 82 24.15 -1.43 20.00
C ARG A 82 24.60 -1.50 18.54
N MET A 83 25.81 -1.03 18.23
CA MET A 83 26.36 -1.14 16.87
C MET A 83 26.57 -2.61 16.49
N LEU A 84 27.11 -3.42 17.41
CA LEU A 84 27.27 -4.87 17.20
C LEU A 84 25.93 -5.60 17.08
N ALA A 85 24.91 -5.17 17.82
CA ALA A 85 23.59 -5.78 17.79
C ALA A 85 22.96 -5.76 16.39
N HIS A 86 23.29 -4.79 15.53
CA HIS A 86 22.79 -4.74 14.16
C HIS A 86 23.36 -5.85 13.25
N ALA A 87 24.46 -6.49 13.63
CA ALA A 87 25.02 -7.63 12.93
C ALA A 87 24.44 -8.98 13.42
N ASP A 88 23.68 -8.99 14.52
CA ASP A 88 23.04 -10.20 15.05
C ASP A 88 21.87 -10.62 14.14
N GLU A 89 21.82 -11.90 13.77
CA GLU A 89 20.78 -12.47 12.90
C GLU A 89 19.35 -12.21 13.42
N ARG A 90 19.17 -12.20 14.75
CA ARG A 90 17.86 -11.93 15.38
C ARG A 90 17.44 -10.49 15.14
N MET A 91 18.39 -9.56 15.16
CA MET A 91 18.15 -8.15 14.90
C MET A 91 17.88 -7.90 13.42
N ILE A 92 18.62 -8.55 12.52
CA ILE A 92 18.39 -8.50 11.08
C ILE A 92 16.98 -8.99 10.76
N ALA A 93 16.58 -10.16 11.28
CA ALA A 93 15.23 -10.70 11.08
C ALA A 93 14.13 -9.77 11.62
N ALA A 94 14.37 -9.09 12.75
CA ALA A 94 13.42 -8.12 13.29
C ALA A 94 13.32 -6.85 12.45
N GLN A 95 14.44 -6.40 11.86
CA GLN A 95 14.47 -5.29 10.90
C GLN A 95 13.71 -5.63 9.62
N ASP A 96 13.95 -6.81 9.04
CA ASP A 96 13.26 -7.28 7.83
C ASP A 96 11.74 -7.36 8.04
N ALA A 97 11.31 -7.83 9.23
CA ALA A 97 9.90 -7.87 9.59
C ALA A 97 9.27 -6.47 9.70
N LEU A 98 10.02 -5.49 10.25
CA LEU A 98 9.59 -4.10 10.31
C LEU A 98 9.46 -3.51 8.91
N ASP A 99 10.48 -3.67 8.07
CA ASP A 99 10.54 -3.13 6.73
C ASP A 99 9.42 -3.72 5.85
N THR A 100 9.18 -5.03 5.97
CA THR A 100 8.04 -5.70 5.31
C THR A 100 6.70 -5.13 5.77
N ALA A 101 6.49 -4.95 7.08
CA ALA A 101 5.25 -4.40 7.61
C ALA A 101 5.04 -2.94 7.17
N TRP A 102 6.13 -2.16 7.08
CA TRP A 102 6.12 -0.78 6.59
C TRP A 102 5.74 -0.73 5.11
N LEU A 103 6.39 -1.55 4.27
CA LEU A 103 6.10 -1.62 2.84
C LEU A 103 4.64 -1.99 2.57
N LEU A 104 4.10 -2.97 3.29
CA LEU A 104 2.70 -3.38 3.18
C LEU A 104 1.74 -2.25 3.58
N TYR A 105 2.05 -1.50 4.64
CA TYR A 105 1.25 -0.36 5.06
C TYR A 105 1.27 0.77 4.01
N GLU A 106 2.44 1.09 3.47
CA GLU A 106 2.60 2.10 2.43
C GLU A 106 1.85 1.73 1.15
N PHE A 107 2.00 0.49 0.69
CA PHE A 107 1.26 -0.02 -0.46
C PHE A 107 -0.26 0.08 -0.25
N ALA A 108 -0.75 -0.34 0.93
CA ALA A 108 -2.18 -0.25 1.25
C ALA A 108 -2.66 1.21 1.30
N ARG A 109 -1.83 2.13 1.81
CA ARG A 109 -2.13 3.57 1.87
C ARG A 109 -2.25 4.18 0.48
N ASP A 110 -1.32 3.86 -0.41
CA ASP A 110 -1.33 4.41 -1.76
C ASP A 110 -2.44 3.80 -2.62
N TYR A 111 -2.74 2.51 -2.43
CA TYR A 111 -3.91 1.88 -3.05
C TYR A 111 -5.22 2.55 -2.61
N ALA A 112 -5.37 2.88 -1.32
CA ALA A 112 -6.55 3.60 -0.82
C ALA A 112 -6.68 5.01 -1.44
N LYS A 113 -5.56 5.73 -1.62
CA LYS A 113 -5.55 7.04 -2.30
C LYS A 113 -5.96 6.90 -3.77
N ALA A 114 -5.43 5.89 -4.48
CA ALA A 114 -5.77 5.63 -5.87
C ALA A 114 -7.28 5.37 -6.03
N ILE A 115 -7.88 4.53 -5.18
CA ILE A 115 -9.34 4.29 -5.19
C ILE A 115 -10.12 5.60 -4.95
N ALA A 116 -9.66 6.45 -4.02
CA ALA A 116 -10.34 7.71 -3.76
C ALA A 116 -10.31 8.63 -4.99
N GLN A 117 -9.18 8.68 -5.70
CA GLN A 117 -9.04 9.41 -6.96
C GLN A 117 -9.93 8.83 -8.07
N ASP A 118 -9.98 7.49 -8.21
CA ASP A 118 -10.85 6.82 -9.18
C ASP A 118 -12.33 7.15 -8.92
N ILE A 119 -12.75 7.25 -7.65
CA ILE A 119 -14.11 7.67 -7.30
C ILE A 119 -14.40 9.10 -7.78
N GLU A 120 -13.44 10.01 -7.74
CA GLU A 120 -13.62 11.38 -8.24
C GLU A 120 -13.75 11.39 -9.77
N VAL A 121 -12.89 10.65 -10.47
CA VAL A 121 -12.94 10.51 -11.93
C VAL A 121 -14.27 9.89 -12.37
N LEU A 122 -14.67 8.76 -11.78
CA LEU A 122 -15.93 8.07 -12.11
C LEU A 122 -17.16 8.92 -11.78
N ARG A 123 -17.10 9.75 -10.73
CA ARG A 123 -18.16 10.70 -10.40
C ARG A 123 -18.28 11.78 -11.48
N SER A 124 -17.14 12.31 -11.96
CA SER A 124 -17.10 13.28 -13.05
C SER A 124 -17.66 12.70 -14.36
N ILE A 125 -17.20 11.51 -14.75
CA ILE A 125 -17.68 10.79 -15.95
C ILE A 125 -19.19 10.56 -15.87
N ASN A 126 -19.70 10.04 -14.75
CA ASN A 126 -21.13 9.80 -14.58
C ASN A 126 -21.95 11.11 -14.60
N ALA A 127 -21.40 12.21 -14.08
CA ALA A 127 -22.07 13.51 -14.13
C ALA A 127 -22.14 14.07 -15.57
N ASN A 128 -21.11 13.85 -16.39
CA ASN A 128 -21.03 14.36 -17.76
C ASN A 128 -21.76 13.50 -18.79
N LEU A 129 -21.91 12.19 -18.55
CA LEU A 129 -22.68 11.29 -19.43
C LEU A 129 -24.21 11.41 -19.20
N ARG A 130 -24.66 11.81 -18.01
CA ARG A 130 -26.10 11.94 -17.70
C ARG A 130 -26.88 12.96 -18.58
N PRO A 131 -26.31 14.13 -18.93
CA PRO A 131 -26.96 15.09 -19.83
C PRO A 131 -27.15 14.60 -21.26
N GLU A 132 -26.29 13.72 -21.78
CA GLU A 132 -26.31 13.25 -23.18
C GLU A 132 -27.42 12.22 -23.46
N HIS A 133 -28.03 11.65 -22.41
CA HIS A 133 -29.10 10.65 -22.50
C HIS A 133 -30.48 11.17 -22.06
N ARG A 134 -30.66 12.49 -21.94
CA ARG A 134 -31.97 13.15 -21.77
C ARG A 134 -32.48 13.67 -23.10
#